data_AF-A0AAV6XYS0-F1
#
_entry.id   AF-A0AAV6XYS0-F1
#
_cell.length_a   1.000
_cell.length_b   1.000
_cell.length_c   1.000
_cell.angle_alpha   90.00
_cell.angle_beta   90.00
_cell.angle_gamma   90.00
#
_symmetry.space_group_name_H-M   'P 1'
#
loop_
_entity.id
_entity.type
_entity.pdbx_description
1 polymer ?
#
loop_
_entity_poly.entity_id
_entity_poly.type
_entity_poly.pdbx_seq_one_letter_code
_entity_poly.pdbx_strand_id
1 'polypeptide(L)'
;MTFQFIEEGKWSKDAETLKLKSHFGEAKAKELKAKQAQLARAKAEPDINPNLIEVGERVFTKEKPKESTPDFEWWDVPFLITGTYGDVVDGDIAKDQMKMDKITIYVEHPRPIEPPAEAAPPPPPPQPLKLTKKEQKKLRTQHRLAREKDRQEMIRLGVLEPPKPKVKMSSLMKVLGSEATQDPTRLEMEIRSAAAEREQAHIDRSISRKLTPSERHEKKVRKLFDDPNTLDTIVSVYKINDISHPQSRFKVDINAQENRLTGCAIVQVQEGISVVVVEGGAKSIKRYGKLMFRRIDWTATVKKEEDDDYEDKPLNK
;
A
#
# COMPACT_ATOMS: atom_id res chain seq x y z
N MET A 1 -35.75 73.16 11.99
CA MET A 1 -34.61 72.32 11.60
C MET A 1 -35.14 70.91 11.36
N THR A 2 -35.07 70.43 10.12
CA THR A 2 -35.50 69.08 9.74
C THR A 2 -34.35 68.10 10.00
N PHE A 3 -34.55 67.16 10.92
CA PHE A 3 -33.59 66.09 11.17
C PHE A 3 -33.64 65.09 10.01
N GLN A 4 -32.53 64.96 9.27
CA GLN A 4 -32.36 63.92 8.27
C GLN A 4 -31.93 62.64 8.99
N PHE A 5 -32.86 61.70 9.14
CA PHE A 5 -32.53 60.36 9.63
C PHE A 5 -31.76 59.58 8.57
N ILE A 6 -30.67 58.97 8.99
CA ILE A 6 -29.84 58.11 8.16
C ILE A 6 -30.26 56.66 8.44
N GLU A 7 -30.44 55.87 7.39
CA GLU A 7 -30.80 54.45 7.50
C GLU A 7 -29.82 53.69 8.42
N GLU A 8 -30.39 52.85 9.28
CA GLU A 8 -29.63 52.06 10.24
C GLU A 8 -28.60 51.17 9.52
N GLY A 9 -27.36 51.19 10.01
CA GLY A 9 -26.27 50.37 9.47
C GLY A 9 -25.51 50.98 8.29
N LYS A 10 -25.89 52.15 7.77
CA LYS A 10 -25.11 52.84 6.72
C LYS A 10 -23.67 53.13 7.15
N TRP A 11 -23.50 53.71 8.34
CA TRP A 11 -22.18 54.05 8.88
C TRP A 11 -21.32 52.81 9.20
N SER A 12 -21.95 51.71 9.64
CA SER A 12 -21.24 50.45 9.89
C SER A 12 -20.70 49.85 8.60
N LYS A 13 -21.51 49.83 7.53
CA LYS A 13 -21.10 49.37 6.20
C LYS A 13 -19.98 50.25 5.63
N ASP A 14 -20.10 51.56 5.77
CA ASP A 14 -19.08 52.50 5.29
C ASP A 14 -17.75 52.33 6.06
N ALA A 15 -17.80 52.13 7.38
CA ALA A 15 -16.62 51.85 8.20
C ALA A 15 -15.94 50.53 7.83
N GLU A 16 -16.70 49.47 7.54
CA GLU A 16 -16.15 48.20 7.07
C GLU A 16 -15.48 48.34 5.69
N THR A 17 -16.11 49.05 4.76
CA THR A 17 -15.51 49.31 3.44
C THR A 17 -14.23 50.13 3.56
N LEU A 18 -14.15 51.07 4.51
CA LEU A 18 -12.96 51.86 4.77
C LEU A 18 -11.83 51.01 5.36
N LYS A 19 -12.13 50.11 6.31
CA LYS A 19 -11.18 49.14 6.87
C LYS A 19 -10.62 48.21 5.79
N LEU A 20 -11.47 47.68 4.92
CA LEU A 20 -11.08 46.83 3.79
C LEU A 20 -10.20 47.57 2.77
N LYS A 21 -10.52 48.83 2.46
CA LYS A 21 -9.70 49.67 1.58
C LYS A 21 -8.32 49.99 2.17
N SER A 22 -8.26 50.27 3.47
CA SER A 22 -7.02 50.52 4.21
C SER A 22 -6.10 49.29 4.21
N HIS A 23 -6.66 48.10 4.50
CA HIS A 23 -5.87 46.89 4.70
C HIS A 23 -5.40 46.23 3.39
N PHE A 24 -6.17 46.34 2.30
CA PHE A 24 -5.89 45.60 1.05
C PHE A 24 -5.66 46.51 -0.17
N GLY A 25 -5.77 47.83 -0.01
CA GLY A 25 -5.74 48.80 -1.11
C GLY A 25 -7.05 48.84 -1.90
N GLU A 26 -7.28 49.92 -2.64
CA GLU A 26 -8.56 50.16 -3.34
C GLU A 26 -8.88 49.11 -4.42
N ALA A 27 -7.86 48.59 -5.10
CA ALA A 27 -8.02 47.61 -6.17
C ALA A 27 -8.53 46.25 -5.65
N LYS A 28 -7.91 45.70 -4.60
CA LYS A 28 -8.34 44.41 -4.02
C LYS A 28 -9.64 44.52 -3.24
N ALA A 29 -9.91 45.65 -2.59
CA ALA A 29 -11.19 45.89 -1.93
C ALA A 29 -12.37 45.92 -2.94
N LYS A 30 -12.14 46.50 -4.12
CA LYS A 30 -13.14 46.49 -5.22
C LYS A 30 -13.35 45.08 -5.78
N GLU A 31 -12.29 44.29 -5.90
CA GLU A 31 -12.36 42.89 -6.34
C GLU A 31 -13.10 42.00 -5.33
N LEU A 32 -12.82 42.14 -4.02
CA LEU A 32 -13.52 41.42 -2.95
C LEU A 32 -15.00 41.81 -2.89
N LYS A 33 -15.33 43.09 -3.04
CA LYS A 33 -16.71 43.56 -3.10
C LYS A 33 -17.44 43.05 -4.35
N ALA A 34 -16.76 42.98 -5.50
CA ALA A 34 -17.30 42.39 -6.72
C ALA A 34 -17.54 40.88 -6.55
N LYS A 35 -16.61 40.14 -5.92
CA LYS A 35 -16.78 38.73 -5.58
C LYS A 35 -17.94 38.51 -4.60
N GLN A 36 -18.04 39.31 -3.55
CA GLN A 36 -19.17 39.24 -2.61
C GLN A 36 -20.51 39.54 -3.30
N ALA A 37 -20.55 40.54 -4.20
CA ALA A 37 -21.75 40.85 -4.96
C ALA A 37 -22.13 39.72 -5.94
N GLN A 38 -21.14 39.07 -6.57
CA GLN A 38 -21.36 37.88 -7.40
C GLN A 38 -21.86 36.69 -6.58
N LEU A 39 -21.29 36.46 -5.39
CA LEU A 39 -21.74 35.41 -4.46
C LEU A 39 -23.13 35.70 -3.90
N ALA A 40 -23.45 36.95 -3.59
CA ALA A 40 -24.78 37.36 -3.15
C ALA A 40 -25.80 37.23 -4.27
N ARG A 41 -25.41 37.53 -5.53
CA ARG A 41 -26.23 37.32 -6.72
C ARG A 41 -26.46 35.83 -6.98
N ALA A 42 -25.44 34.99 -6.83
CA ALA A 42 -25.55 33.53 -6.93
C ALA A 42 -26.40 32.92 -5.79
N LYS A 43 -26.42 33.54 -4.61
CA LYS A 43 -27.31 33.15 -3.49
C LYS A 43 -28.74 33.69 -3.61
N ALA A 44 -28.97 34.73 -4.42
CA ALA A 44 -30.27 35.37 -4.60
C ALA A 44 -31.03 34.87 -5.85
N GLU A 45 -30.42 34.03 -6.69
CA GLU A 45 -31.13 33.26 -7.71
C GLU A 45 -32.01 32.20 -7.01
N PRO A 46 -33.29 32.05 -7.40
CA PRO A 46 -34.23 31.21 -6.67
C PRO A 46 -33.99 29.72 -6.96
N ASP A 47 -33.97 28.95 -5.87
CA ASP A 47 -34.44 27.57 -5.74
C ASP A 47 -33.74 26.46 -6.55
N ILE A 48 -32.52 26.12 -6.14
CA ILE A 48 -31.97 24.77 -6.33
C ILE A 48 -31.86 24.14 -4.94
N ASN A 49 -32.71 23.15 -4.66
CA ASN A 49 -32.75 22.42 -3.41
C ASN A 49 -31.36 21.82 -3.08
N PRO A 50 -30.73 22.15 -1.95
CA PRO A 50 -29.38 21.66 -1.61
C PRO A 50 -29.34 20.15 -1.25
N ASN A 51 -30.50 19.50 -1.11
CA ASN A 51 -30.61 18.03 -0.96
C ASN A 51 -30.89 17.30 -2.27
N LEU A 52 -31.05 18.02 -3.40
CA LEU A 52 -31.08 17.42 -4.72
C LEU A 52 -29.66 17.43 -5.26
N ILE A 53 -28.87 16.45 -4.82
CA ILE A 53 -27.64 16.11 -5.52
C ILE A 53 -28.09 15.62 -6.90
N GLU A 54 -27.84 16.40 -7.94
CA GLU A 54 -27.75 15.86 -9.29
C GLU A 54 -26.66 14.79 -9.24
N VAL A 55 -27.07 13.55 -8.94
CA VAL A 55 -26.30 12.35 -9.26
C VAL A 55 -26.03 12.52 -10.74
N GLY A 56 -24.81 12.99 -11.07
CA GLY A 56 -24.51 13.63 -12.33
C GLY A 56 -25.33 12.98 -13.42
N GLU A 57 -26.28 13.75 -13.98
CA GLU A 57 -26.94 13.35 -15.21
C GLU A 57 -25.79 12.85 -16.06
N ARG A 58 -25.78 11.54 -16.33
CA ARG A 58 -24.71 10.89 -17.10
C ARG A 58 -24.48 11.87 -18.21
N VAL A 59 -23.29 12.49 -18.23
CA VAL A 59 -22.96 13.38 -19.33
C VAL A 59 -23.00 12.43 -20.51
N PHE A 60 -24.15 12.38 -21.18
CA PHE A 60 -24.27 11.99 -22.55
C PHE A 60 -23.41 13.05 -23.18
N THR A 61 -22.10 12.78 -23.23
CA THR A 61 -21.13 13.45 -24.08
C THR A 61 -21.91 13.71 -25.34
N LYS A 62 -22.23 15.00 -25.60
CA LYS A 62 -23.10 15.48 -26.69
C LYS A 62 -23.21 14.37 -27.69
N GLU A 63 -24.38 13.68 -27.74
CA GLU A 63 -24.57 12.43 -28.50
C GLU A 63 -23.58 12.46 -29.65
N LYS A 64 -22.51 11.65 -29.59
CA LYS A 64 -21.55 11.56 -30.71
C LYS A 64 -22.43 11.57 -31.95
N PRO A 65 -22.22 12.51 -32.91
CA PRO A 65 -23.16 12.71 -34.02
C PRO A 65 -23.53 11.31 -34.48
N LYS A 66 -24.80 10.90 -34.26
CA LYS A 66 -25.21 9.50 -34.32
C LYS A 66 -24.59 8.98 -35.61
N GLU A 67 -23.51 8.22 -35.50
CA GLU A 67 -22.96 7.53 -36.65
C GLU A 67 -24.17 6.77 -37.13
N SER A 68 -24.64 7.09 -38.34
CA SER A 68 -25.86 6.51 -38.89
C SER A 68 -25.72 5.02 -38.62
N THR A 69 -26.60 4.47 -37.78
CA THR A 69 -26.54 3.05 -37.41
C THR A 69 -26.32 2.31 -38.71
N PRO A 70 -25.14 1.66 -38.89
CA PRO A 70 -24.84 1.05 -40.16
C PRO A 70 -25.99 0.12 -40.52
N ASP A 71 -26.43 0.16 -41.78
CA ASP A 71 -27.56 -0.64 -42.22
C ASP A 71 -27.31 -2.15 -42.03
N PHE A 72 -26.05 -2.54 -41.76
CA PHE A 72 -25.59 -3.89 -41.50
C PHE A 72 -24.61 -3.97 -40.31
N GLU A 73 -24.72 -5.04 -39.53
CA GLU A 73 -23.78 -5.31 -38.44
C GLU A 73 -22.43 -5.80 -38.99
N TRP A 74 -21.31 -5.40 -38.36
CA TRP A 74 -19.96 -5.67 -38.87
C TRP A 74 -19.62 -7.16 -39.02
N TRP A 75 -20.31 -8.04 -38.29
CA TRP A 75 -20.14 -9.49 -38.35
C TRP A 75 -20.98 -10.14 -39.46
N ASP A 76 -21.98 -9.47 -40.02
CA ASP A 76 -22.83 -9.97 -41.12
C ASP A 76 -22.25 -9.69 -42.51
N VAL A 77 -21.42 -8.66 -42.65
CA VAL A 77 -20.74 -8.25 -43.89
C VAL A 77 -20.07 -9.41 -44.65
N PRO A 78 -19.38 -10.37 -43.99
CA PRO A 78 -18.72 -11.47 -44.68
C PRO A 78 -19.68 -12.50 -45.31
N PHE A 79 -20.93 -12.57 -44.85
CA PHE A 79 -21.92 -13.56 -45.28
C PHE A 79 -22.86 -13.03 -46.38
N LEU A 80 -23.06 -11.72 -46.43
CA LEU A 80 -23.90 -11.07 -47.43
C LEU A 80 -23.17 -10.91 -48.78
N ILE A 81 -23.84 -11.22 -49.90
CA ILE A 81 -23.30 -11.00 -51.25
C ILE A 81 -23.39 -9.53 -51.65
N THR A 82 -24.56 -8.91 -51.43
CA THR A 82 -24.90 -7.55 -51.91
C THR A 82 -24.73 -6.47 -50.81
N GLY A 83 -24.54 -6.88 -49.55
CA GLY A 83 -24.38 -5.96 -48.42
C GLY A 83 -25.68 -5.26 -47.99
N THR A 84 -26.84 -5.89 -48.18
CA THR A 84 -28.17 -5.34 -47.84
C THR A 84 -29.05 -6.45 -47.26
N TYR A 85 -29.86 -6.15 -46.23
CA TYR A 85 -30.87 -7.08 -45.68
C TYR A 85 -32.23 -7.03 -46.40
N GLY A 86 -32.36 -6.20 -47.44
CA GLY A 86 -33.64 -5.90 -48.10
C GLY A 86 -34.31 -7.08 -48.78
N ASP A 87 -33.58 -8.17 -49.02
CA ASP A 87 -34.09 -9.37 -49.70
C ASP A 87 -34.58 -10.46 -48.73
N VAL A 88 -34.58 -10.19 -47.41
CA VAL A 88 -35.17 -11.08 -46.39
C VAL A 88 -36.68 -10.82 -46.30
N VAL A 89 -37.42 -11.18 -47.35
CA VAL A 89 -38.89 -11.14 -47.33
C VAL A 89 -39.38 -12.50 -46.83
N ASP A 90 -40.17 -12.50 -45.75
CA ASP A 90 -40.84 -13.67 -45.17
C ASP A 90 -39.95 -14.77 -44.54
N GLY A 91 -38.77 -14.41 -44.03
CA GLY A 91 -37.99 -15.30 -43.15
C GLY A 91 -37.28 -16.46 -43.85
N ASP A 92 -37.46 -16.63 -45.15
CA ASP A 92 -36.72 -17.57 -45.99
C ASP A 92 -35.64 -16.83 -46.78
N ILE A 93 -34.39 -16.93 -46.34
CA ILE A 93 -33.25 -16.36 -47.07
C ILE A 93 -32.90 -17.31 -48.21
N ALA A 94 -33.09 -16.89 -49.45
CA ALA A 94 -32.71 -17.67 -50.62
C ALA A 94 -31.19 -17.97 -50.56
N LYS A 95 -30.83 -19.25 -50.71
CA LYS A 95 -29.42 -19.73 -50.64
C LYS A 95 -28.49 -19.03 -51.63
N ASP A 96 -29.06 -18.44 -52.69
CA ASP A 96 -28.36 -17.74 -53.75
C ASP A 96 -27.92 -16.32 -53.36
N GLN A 97 -28.30 -15.83 -52.16
CA GLN A 97 -28.00 -14.49 -51.66
C GLN A 97 -26.96 -14.47 -50.52
N MET A 98 -26.56 -15.65 -50.03
CA MET A 98 -25.52 -15.81 -49.03
C MET A 98 -24.24 -16.37 -49.66
N LYS A 99 -23.09 -15.89 -49.20
CA LYS A 99 -21.78 -16.46 -49.56
C LYS A 99 -21.59 -17.82 -48.90
N MET A 100 -22.16 -18.86 -49.52
CA MET A 100 -22.06 -20.25 -49.04
C MET A 100 -20.61 -20.74 -48.92
N ASP A 101 -19.68 -20.14 -49.66
CA ASP A 101 -18.24 -20.42 -49.55
C ASP A 101 -17.67 -20.17 -48.15
N LYS A 102 -18.31 -19.30 -47.35
CA LYS A 102 -17.92 -18.98 -45.97
C LYS A 102 -18.66 -19.80 -44.93
N ILE A 103 -19.77 -20.44 -45.29
CA ILE A 103 -20.60 -21.24 -44.38
C ILE A 103 -20.26 -22.72 -44.63
N THR A 104 -19.39 -23.27 -43.78
CA THR A 104 -18.98 -24.67 -43.88
C THR A 104 -19.54 -25.50 -42.73
N ILE A 105 -19.58 -26.82 -42.90
CA ILE A 105 -19.98 -27.78 -41.85
C ILE A 105 -18.95 -27.91 -40.72
N TYR A 106 -17.78 -27.28 -40.87
CA TYR A 106 -16.67 -27.41 -39.92
C TYR A 106 -16.81 -26.38 -38.80
N VAL A 107 -16.66 -26.86 -37.56
CA VAL A 107 -16.65 -26.01 -36.37
C VAL A 107 -15.20 -25.65 -36.03
N GLU A 108 -14.87 -24.36 -36.14
CA GLU A 108 -13.57 -23.86 -35.70
C GLU A 108 -13.50 -23.88 -34.17
N HIS A 109 -12.43 -24.46 -33.64
CA HIS A 109 -12.10 -24.36 -32.22
C HIS A 109 -11.12 -23.19 -32.08
N PRO A 110 -11.53 -22.06 -31.48
CA PRO A 110 -10.65 -20.92 -31.33
C PRO A 110 -9.39 -21.35 -30.56
N ARG A 111 -8.24 -20.75 -30.91
CA ARG A 111 -6.99 -21.06 -30.22
C ARG A 111 -7.21 -20.85 -28.72
N PRO A 112 -6.92 -21.85 -27.87
CA PRO A 112 -6.95 -21.65 -26.43
C PRO A 112 -6.06 -20.45 -26.08
N ILE A 113 -6.67 -19.38 -25.59
CA ILE A 113 -5.95 -18.23 -25.08
C ILE A 113 -5.42 -18.67 -23.72
N GLU A 114 -4.10 -18.70 -23.58
CA GLU A 114 -3.48 -18.91 -22.28
C GLU A 114 -3.97 -17.81 -21.33
N PRO A 115 -4.37 -18.14 -20.09
CA PRO A 115 -4.88 -17.15 -19.16
C PRO A 115 -3.90 -15.98 -19.07
N PRO A 116 -4.36 -14.71 -19.16
CA PRO A 116 -3.48 -13.55 -19.05
C PRO A 116 -2.64 -13.53 -17.75
N ALA A 117 -3.14 -14.19 -16.70
CA ALA A 117 -2.48 -14.35 -15.41
C ALA A 117 -1.48 -15.53 -15.35
N GLU A 118 -1.46 -16.42 -16.35
CA GLU A 118 -0.57 -17.58 -16.45
C GLU A 118 0.41 -17.44 -17.63
N ALA A 119 0.96 -16.25 -17.88
CA ALA A 119 2.22 -16.16 -18.64
C ALA A 119 3.29 -16.94 -17.85
N ALA A 120 3.40 -18.25 -18.14
CA ALA A 120 4.18 -19.27 -17.46
C ALA A 120 4.46 -18.92 -15.98
N PRO A 121 3.59 -19.29 -15.01
CA PRO A 121 3.96 -19.14 -13.61
C PRO A 121 5.37 -19.72 -13.46
N PRO A 122 6.36 -18.94 -12.97
CA PRO A 122 7.69 -19.48 -12.73
C PRO A 122 7.47 -20.77 -11.94
N PRO A 123 8.18 -21.86 -12.29
CA PRO A 123 7.89 -23.19 -11.77
C PRO A 123 7.64 -23.07 -10.27
N PRO A 124 6.48 -23.57 -9.77
CA PRO A 124 6.01 -23.25 -8.44
C PRO A 124 7.18 -23.45 -7.48
N PRO A 125 7.55 -22.42 -6.69
CA PRO A 125 8.78 -22.44 -5.93
C PRO A 125 8.84 -23.74 -5.15
N PRO A 126 10.01 -24.43 -5.15
CA PRO A 126 10.11 -25.79 -4.63
C PRO A 126 9.53 -25.82 -3.23
N GLN A 127 8.50 -26.65 -3.05
CA GLN A 127 7.75 -26.70 -1.80
C GLN A 127 8.74 -26.90 -0.65
N PRO A 128 8.78 -26.00 0.36
CA PRO A 128 9.74 -26.12 1.43
C PRO A 128 9.47 -27.42 2.20
N LEU A 129 10.40 -28.37 2.10
CA LEU A 129 10.33 -29.66 2.78
C LEU A 129 10.35 -29.45 4.28
N LYS A 130 9.20 -29.72 4.91
CA LYS A 130 9.06 -29.62 6.36
C LYS A 130 9.52 -30.93 7.00
N LEU A 131 10.71 -30.92 7.58
CA LEU A 131 11.20 -32.05 8.37
C LEU A 131 10.41 -32.21 9.67
N THR A 132 10.12 -33.45 10.05
CA THR A 132 9.56 -33.78 11.36
C THR A 132 10.56 -33.47 12.48
N LYS A 133 10.09 -33.29 13.72
CA LYS A 133 10.98 -33.07 14.88
C LYS A 133 12.01 -34.20 15.06
N LYS A 134 11.65 -35.44 14.71
CA LYS A 134 12.55 -36.61 14.76
C LYS A 134 13.68 -36.49 13.73
N GLU A 135 13.35 -36.14 12.49
CA GLU A 135 14.33 -35.92 11.42
C GLU A 135 15.24 -34.72 11.70
N GLN A 136 14.67 -33.61 12.20
CA GLN A 136 15.47 -32.45 12.64
C GLN A 136 16.46 -32.84 13.74
N LYS A 137 16.04 -33.67 14.71
CA LYS A 137 16.94 -34.19 15.75
C LYS A 137 18.02 -35.09 15.17
N LYS A 138 17.67 -35.99 14.22
CA LYS A 138 18.61 -36.87 13.52
C LYS A 138 19.66 -36.05 12.74
N LEU A 139 19.22 -35.11 11.92
CA LEU A 139 20.08 -34.23 11.12
C LEU A 139 21.02 -33.39 12.01
N ARG A 140 20.49 -32.79 13.09
CA ARG A 140 21.32 -32.05 14.07
C ARG A 140 22.39 -32.93 14.72
N THR A 141 22.05 -34.18 15.02
CA THR A 141 22.96 -35.13 15.67
C THR A 141 24.04 -35.58 14.70
N GLN A 142 23.68 -35.92 13.45
CA GLN A 142 24.62 -36.26 12.38
C GLN A 142 25.58 -35.10 12.09
N HIS A 143 25.10 -33.86 11.97
CA HIS A 143 25.97 -32.70 11.78
C HIS A 143 26.88 -32.39 12.98
N ARG A 144 26.47 -32.74 14.21
CA ARG A 144 27.34 -32.58 15.38
C ARG A 144 28.44 -33.65 15.37
N LEU A 145 28.07 -34.89 15.09
CA LEU A 145 29.00 -36.01 15.02
C LEU A 145 30.01 -35.87 13.87
N ALA A 146 29.58 -35.40 12.70
CA ALA A 146 30.47 -35.06 11.58
C ALA A 146 31.48 -33.98 11.99
N ARG A 147 31.02 -32.83 12.53
CA ARG A 147 31.92 -31.77 13.01
C ARG A 147 32.89 -32.22 14.11
N GLU A 148 32.47 -33.12 15.00
CA GLU A 148 33.34 -33.69 16.03
C GLU A 148 34.38 -34.63 15.43
N LYS A 149 34.00 -35.48 14.47
CA LYS A 149 34.93 -36.34 13.72
C LYS A 149 35.95 -35.50 12.93
N ASP A 150 35.49 -34.53 12.15
CA ASP A 150 36.36 -33.65 11.36
C ASP A 150 37.36 -32.92 12.27
N ARG A 151 36.91 -32.44 13.45
CA ARG A 151 37.79 -31.82 14.45
C ARG A 151 38.82 -32.82 15.00
N GLN A 152 38.41 -34.05 15.33
CA GLN A 152 39.32 -35.08 15.82
C GLN A 152 40.34 -35.49 14.77
N GLU A 153 39.93 -35.59 13.51
CA GLU A 153 40.82 -35.87 12.38
C GLU A 153 41.83 -34.73 12.20
N MET A 154 41.40 -33.46 12.26
CA MET A 154 42.31 -32.31 12.24
C MET A 154 43.31 -32.32 13.41
N ILE A 155 42.90 -32.76 14.60
CA ILE A 155 43.81 -32.90 15.76
C ILE A 155 44.80 -34.05 15.52
N ARG A 156 44.33 -35.18 14.98
CA ARG A 156 45.19 -36.33 14.65
C ARG A 156 46.22 -35.98 13.57
N LEU A 157 45.85 -35.13 12.62
CA LEU A 157 46.74 -34.58 11.59
C LEU A 157 47.68 -33.48 12.13
N GLY A 158 47.48 -33.01 13.37
CA GLY A 158 48.30 -31.96 13.98
C GLY A 158 48.00 -30.54 13.50
N VAL A 159 46.92 -30.34 12.73
CA VAL A 159 46.48 -29.01 12.25
C VAL A 159 45.85 -28.19 13.37
N LEU A 160 45.18 -28.87 14.31
CA LEU A 160 44.58 -28.25 15.50
C LEU A 160 45.19 -28.85 16.76
N GLU A 161 45.60 -27.99 17.68
CA GLU A 161 46.03 -28.45 19.00
C GLU A 161 44.84 -29.01 19.80
N PRO A 162 45.06 -30.04 20.63
CA PRO A 162 44.06 -30.53 21.56
C PRO A 162 43.54 -29.38 22.45
N PRO A 163 42.21 -29.23 22.61
CA PRO A 163 41.67 -28.15 23.42
C PRO A 163 42.07 -28.31 24.90
N LYS A 164 42.60 -27.24 25.49
CA LYS A 164 42.97 -27.19 26.91
C LYS A 164 41.76 -27.51 27.82
N PRO A 165 41.97 -28.19 28.98
CA PRO A 165 40.87 -28.58 29.86
C PRO A 165 40.12 -27.36 30.41
N LYS A 166 38.79 -27.42 30.42
CA LYS A 166 37.94 -26.33 30.90
C LYS A 166 37.84 -26.36 32.42
N VAL A 167 38.72 -25.60 33.09
CA VAL A 167 38.66 -25.42 34.56
C VAL A 167 37.70 -24.27 34.91
N LYS A 168 36.88 -24.48 35.93
CA LYS A 168 36.00 -23.47 36.56
C LYS A 168 36.50 -23.17 37.97
N MET A 169 36.15 -22.02 38.53
CA MET A 169 36.40 -21.69 39.95
C MET A 169 35.97 -22.81 40.90
N SER A 170 34.77 -23.36 40.71
CA SER A 170 34.25 -24.48 41.52
C SER A 170 34.97 -25.82 41.31
N SER A 171 35.74 -25.95 40.22
CA SER A 171 36.50 -27.16 39.87
C SER A 171 38.00 -27.03 40.15
N LEU A 172 38.48 -25.84 40.53
CA LEU A 172 39.90 -25.52 40.71
C LEU A 172 40.55 -26.49 41.71
N MET A 173 40.01 -26.59 42.92
CA MET A 173 40.56 -27.44 43.98
C MET A 173 40.49 -28.95 43.67
N LYS A 174 39.59 -29.37 42.77
CA LYS A 174 39.47 -30.78 42.36
C LYS A 174 40.44 -31.17 41.26
N VAL A 175 40.83 -30.23 40.38
CA VAL A 175 41.63 -30.52 39.18
C VAL A 175 43.09 -30.12 39.38
N LEU A 176 43.35 -29.01 40.06
CA LEU A 176 44.68 -28.45 40.26
C LEU A 176 44.99 -28.31 41.76
N GLY A 177 44.54 -29.23 42.61
CA GLY A 177 44.64 -29.08 44.07
C GLY A 177 46.08 -28.91 44.59
N SER A 178 47.05 -29.62 44.01
CA SER A 178 48.47 -29.50 44.36
C SER A 178 49.05 -28.12 43.99
N GLU A 179 48.74 -27.62 42.79
CA GLU A 179 49.22 -26.32 42.30
C GLU A 179 48.46 -25.15 42.95
N ALA A 180 47.17 -25.32 43.23
CA ALA A 180 46.30 -24.34 43.88
C ALA A 180 46.67 -24.11 45.35
N THR A 181 47.33 -25.08 45.99
CA THR A 181 47.84 -24.94 47.36
C THR A 181 49.13 -24.10 47.38
N GLN A 182 49.92 -24.13 46.31
CA GLN A 182 51.15 -23.34 46.21
C GLN A 182 50.86 -21.87 45.89
N ASP A 183 50.11 -21.59 44.82
CA ASP A 183 49.79 -20.23 44.39
C ASP A 183 48.29 -20.05 44.08
N PRO A 184 47.42 -19.89 45.10
CA PRO A 184 45.97 -19.81 44.89
C PRO A 184 45.55 -18.59 44.05
N THR A 185 46.19 -17.44 44.26
CA THR A 185 45.82 -16.18 43.59
C THR A 185 46.19 -16.15 42.11
N ARG A 186 47.35 -16.74 41.74
CA ARG A 186 47.80 -16.81 40.34
C ARG A 186 46.85 -17.69 39.51
N LEU A 187 46.56 -18.89 40.02
CA LEU A 187 45.62 -19.82 39.37
C LEU A 187 44.19 -19.28 39.32
N GLU A 188 43.76 -18.55 40.35
CA GLU A 188 42.48 -17.85 40.33
C GLU A 188 42.42 -16.84 39.18
N MET A 189 43.45 -16.00 39.04
CA MET A 189 43.54 -14.99 37.98
C MET A 189 43.57 -15.64 36.59
N GLU A 190 44.31 -16.73 36.40
CA GLU A 190 44.37 -17.47 35.14
C GLU A 190 43.01 -18.09 34.77
N ILE A 191 42.28 -18.65 35.72
CA ILE A 191 40.97 -19.23 35.42
C ILE A 191 39.91 -18.15 35.23
N ARG A 192 39.97 -17.03 35.97
CA ARG A 192 39.09 -15.87 35.76
C ARG A 192 39.34 -15.23 34.40
N SER A 193 40.59 -15.05 34.00
CA SER A 193 40.94 -14.55 32.67
C SER A 193 40.53 -15.52 31.57
N ALA A 194 40.78 -16.83 31.72
CA ALA A 194 40.29 -17.84 30.78
C ALA A 194 38.74 -17.91 30.74
N ALA A 195 38.05 -17.57 31.83
CA ALA A 195 36.60 -17.45 31.85
C ALA A 195 36.12 -16.19 31.11
N ALA A 196 36.77 -15.05 31.35
CA ALA A 196 36.50 -13.80 30.64
C ALA A 196 36.77 -13.95 29.14
N GLU A 197 37.88 -14.60 28.74
CA GLU A 197 38.20 -14.89 27.34
C GLU A 197 37.14 -15.77 26.69
N ARG A 198 36.63 -16.79 27.41
CA ARG A 198 35.52 -17.63 26.91
C ARG A 198 34.23 -16.85 26.73
N GLU A 199 33.94 -15.91 27.63
CA GLU A 199 32.78 -15.02 27.53
C GLU A 199 32.94 -14.04 26.37
N GLN A 200 34.11 -13.41 26.25
CA GLN A 200 34.43 -12.51 25.15
C GLN A 200 34.36 -13.22 23.80
N ALA A 201 34.98 -14.41 23.67
CA ALA A 201 34.89 -15.21 22.45
C ALA A 201 33.45 -15.64 22.10
N HIS A 202 32.56 -15.78 23.10
CA HIS A 202 31.13 -16.01 22.86
C HIS A 202 30.43 -14.74 22.35
N ILE A 203 30.74 -13.58 22.95
CA ILE A 203 30.25 -12.27 22.54
C ILE A 203 30.73 -11.95 21.13
N ASP A 204 32.02 -12.08 20.83
CA ASP A 204 32.62 -11.83 19.51
C ASP A 204 32.03 -12.75 18.44
N ARG A 205 31.80 -14.03 18.75
CA ARG A 205 31.09 -14.96 17.86
C ARG A 205 29.64 -14.54 17.63
N SER A 206 29.00 -13.91 18.61
CA SER A 206 27.63 -13.41 18.48
C SER A 206 27.58 -12.10 17.70
N ILE A 207 28.55 -11.21 17.93
CA ILE A 207 28.71 -9.93 17.24
C ILE A 207 29.04 -10.18 15.76
N SER A 208 29.99 -11.04 15.45
CA SER A 208 30.34 -11.40 14.06
C SER A 208 29.19 -12.04 13.28
N ARG A 209 28.25 -12.73 13.97
CA ARG A 209 27.02 -13.28 13.35
C ARG A 209 25.86 -12.29 13.31
N LYS A 210 25.93 -11.20 14.08
CA LYS A 210 24.86 -10.20 14.15
C LYS A 210 24.92 -9.39 12.87
N LEU A 211 23.84 -9.47 12.08
CA LEU A 211 23.71 -8.64 10.88
C LEU A 211 23.92 -7.18 11.26
N THR A 212 24.70 -6.50 10.42
CA THR A 212 24.86 -5.06 10.48
C THR A 212 23.48 -4.39 10.34
N PRO A 213 23.30 -3.16 10.85
CA PRO A 213 22.03 -2.45 10.74
C PRO A 213 21.54 -2.32 9.29
N SER A 214 22.45 -2.12 8.34
CA SER A 214 22.16 -2.06 6.90
C SER A 214 21.69 -3.41 6.34
N GLU A 215 22.41 -4.51 6.60
CA GLU A 215 21.99 -5.85 6.16
C GLU A 215 20.65 -6.27 6.78
N ARG A 216 20.38 -5.84 8.02
CA ARG A 216 19.10 -6.08 8.67
C ARG A 216 17.97 -5.33 7.97
N HIS A 217 18.23 -4.08 7.57
CA HIS A 217 17.27 -3.29 6.80
C HIS A 217 16.99 -3.96 5.45
N GLU A 218 18.03 -4.33 4.69
CA GLU A 218 17.89 -5.01 3.40
C GLU A 218 17.12 -6.34 3.53
N LYS A 219 17.47 -7.17 4.53
CA LYS A 219 16.73 -8.42 4.79
C LYS A 219 15.26 -8.18 5.13
N LYS A 220 14.94 -7.07 5.80
CA LYS A 220 13.56 -6.67 6.12
C LYS A 220 12.84 -6.20 4.87
N VAL A 221 13.48 -5.39 4.03
CA VAL A 221 12.97 -4.91 2.73
C VAL A 221 12.67 -6.10 1.83
N ARG A 222 13.63 -7.01 1.63
CA ARG A 222 13.47 -8.22 0.81
C ARG A 222 12.30 -9.09 1.28
N LYS A 223 12.16 -9.30 2.60
CA LYS A 223 11.04 -10.08 3.16
C LYS A 223 9.66 -9.45 2.89
N LEU A 224 9.62 -8.13 2.75
CA LEU A 224 8.38 -7.35 2.61
C LEU A 224 7.97 -7.15 1.17
N PHE A 225 8.93 -6.96 0.26
CA PHE A 225 8.67 -6.51 -1.10
C PHE A 225 9.11 -7.49 -2.19
N ASP A 226 10.06 -8.39 -1.92
CA ASP A 226 10.58 -9.32 -2.94
C ASP A 226 9.88 -10.68 -2.84
N ASP A 227 8.55 -10.69 -2.86
CA ASP A 227 7.79 -11.94 -3.04
C ASP A 227 7.69 -12.24 -4.55
N PRO A 228 8.39 -13.26 -5.08
CA PRO A 228 8.35 -13.60 -6.51
C PRO A 228 7.00 -14.21 -6.95
N ASN A 229 6.07 -14.40 -6.02
CA ASN A 229 4.77 -15.05 -6.22
C ASN A 229 3.62 -14.05 -6.41
N THR A 230 3.87 -12.74 -6.40
CA THR A 230 2.84 -11.71 -6.61
C THR A 230 2.92 -11.20 -8.05
N LEU A 231 2.54 -12.04 -9.02
CA LEU A 231 2.22 -11.55 -10.36
C LEU A 231 0.94 -10.68 -10.33
N ASP A 232 0.09 -10.89 -9.33
CA ASP A 232 -1.14 -10.10 -9.14
C ASP A 232 -0.84 -8.81 -8.38
N THR A 233 -0.85 -7.69 -9.10
CA THR A 233 -0.99 -6.36 -8.51
C THR A 233 -2.42 -6.23 -8.01
N ILE A 234 -2.60 -6.19 -6.69
CA ILE A 234 -3.92 -6.00 -6.09
C ILE A 234 -4.17 -4.50 -6.02
N VAL A 235 -5.41 -4.08 -6.27
CA VAL A 235 -5.84 -2.68 -6.12
C VAL A 235 -6.82 -2.60 -4.96
N SER A 236 -6.67 -1.60 -4.10
CA SER A 236 -7.58 -1.29 -3.00
C SER A 236 -8.03 0.15 -3.11
N VAL A 237 -9.34 0.35 -3.05
CA VAL A 237 -9.99 1.65 -3.13
C VAL A 237 -10.66 1.94 -1.80
N TYR A 238 -10.35 3.09 -1.22
CA TYR A 238 -10.94 3.56 0.03
C TYR A 238 -11.75 4.82 -0.23
N LYS A 239 -12.99 4.82 0.24
CA LYS A 239 -13.82 6.02 0.34
C LYS A 239 -13.68 6.59 1.75
N ILE A 240 -13.38 7.87 1.84
CA ILE A 240 -13.27 8.66 3.08
C ILE A 240 -14.15 9.89 2.87
N ASN A 241 -14.90 10.34 3.85
CA ASN A 241 -15.67 11.59 3.71
C ASN A 241 -14.69 12.78 3.86
N ASP A 242 -14.05 12.90 5.03
CA ASP A 242 -13.10 13.99 5.31
C ASP A 242 -11.66 13.51 5.54
N ILE A 243 -10.70 14.07 4.79
CA ILE A 243 -9.25 13.86 4.90
C ILE A 243 -8.49 15.17 5.14
N SER A 244 -9.16 16.22 5.58
CA SER A 244 -8.56 17.55 5.79
C SER A 244 -7.48 17.55 6.88
N HIS A 245 -7.60 16.66 7.87
CA HIS A 245 -6.66 16.59 9.00
C HIS A 245 -5.21 16.26 8.54
N PRO A 246 -4.22 17.15 8.77
CA PRO A 246 -2.85 17.00 8.26
C PRO A 246 -2.16 15.70 8.69
N GLN A 247 -2.34 15.26 9.94
CA GLN A 247 -1.75 14.00 10.41
C GLN A 247 -2.32 12.76 9.71
N SER A 248 -3.61 12.71 9.40
CA SER A 248 -4.22 11.58 8.69
C SER A 248 -3.74 11.53 7.25
N ARG A 249 -3.68 12.69 6.59
CA ARG A 249 -3.10 12.83 5.25
C ARG A 249 -1.63 12.41 5.20
N PHE A 250 -0.82 12.84 6.17
CA PHE A 250 0.58 12.45 6.28
C PHE A 250 0.75 10.94 6.53
N LYS A 251 -0.07 10.34 7.41
CA LYS A 251 -0.05 8.90 7.66
C LYS A 251 -0.39 8.11 6.40
N VAL A 252 -1.40 8.53 5.66
CA VAL A 252 -1.83 7.95 4.37
C VAL A 252 -0.66 7.96 3.38
N ASP A 253 -0.04 9.12 3.15
CA ASP A 253 1.04 9.30 2.18
C ASP A 253 2.32 8.53 2.56
N ILE A 254 2.84 8.74 3.78
CA ILE A 254 4.09 8.08 4.22
C ILE A 254 3.94 6.56 4.28
N ASN A 255 2.80 6.04 4.73
CA ASN A 255 2.62 4.58 4.75
C ASN A 255 2.45 4.01 3.34
N ALA A 256 1.94 4.77 2.36
CA ALA A 256 1.93 4.32 0.97
C ALA A 256 3.38 4.21 0.45
N GLN A 257 4.19 5.25 0.67
CA GLN A 257 5.61 5.29 0.27
C GLN A 257 6.44 4.20 0.96
N GLU A 258 6.33 4.06 2.29
CA GLU A 258 7.06 3.06 3.08
C GLU A 258 6.72 1.61 2.67
N ASN A 259 5.51 1.37 2.15
CA ASN A 259 5.08 0.06 1.69
C ASN A 259 5.26 -0.14 0.17
N ARG A 260 5.95 0.77 -0.52
CA ARG A 260 6.16 0.75 -1.98
C ARG A 260 4.86 0.55 -2.75
N LEU A 261 3.80 1.20 -2.29
CA LEU A 261 2.51 1.17 -2.94
C LEU A 261 2.43 2.34 -3.93
N THR A 262 1.86 2.08 -5.10
CA THR A 262 1.57 3.11 -6.11
C THR A 262 0.08 3.44 -6.07
N GLY A 263 -0.33 4.56 -6.66
CA GLY A 263 -1.72 5.00 -6.66
C GLY A 263 -1.87 6.50 -6.48
N CYS A 264 -3.09 6.93 -6.18
CA CYS A 264 -3.43 8.34 -6.04
C CYS A 264 -4.52 8.57 -4.98
N ALA A 265 -4.48 9.75 -4.35
CA ALA A 265 -5.53 10.24 -3.48
C ALA A 265 -6.21 11.43 -4.15
N ILE A 266 -7.50 11.29 -4.44
CA ILE A 266 -8.35 12.35 -4.96
C ILE A 266 -9.10 12.94 -3.77
N VAL A 267 -8.87 14.23 -3.52
CA VAL A 267 -9.50 14.97 -2.43
C VAL A 267 -10.44 15.99 -3.04
N GLN A 268 -11.74 15.80 -2.87
CA GLN A 268 -12.73 16.75 -3.34
C GLN A 268 -13.14 17.65 -2.19
N VAL A 269 -12.76 18.93 -2.29
CA VAL A 269 -12.96 19.92 -1.22
C VAL A 269 -14.43 20.35 -1.08
N GLN A 270 -15.23 20.23 -2.14
CA GLN A 270 -16.59 20.78 -2.20
C GLN A 270 -17.69 19.79 -1.81
N GLU A 271 -17.50 18.48 -2.04
CA GLU A 271 -18.53 17.46 -1.82
C GLU A 271 -18.25 16.55 -0.61
N GLY A 272 -17.17 16.79 0.13
CA GLY A 272 -16.86 16.02 1.34
C GLY A 272 -16.67 14.52 1.08
N ILE A 273 -16.12 14.16 -0.09
CA ILE A 273 -15.74 12.79 -0.44
C ILE A 273 -14.31 12.80 -0.97
N SER A 274 -13.48 11.94 -0.39
CA SER A 274 -12.10 11.68 -0.80
C SER A 274 -11.95 10.20 -1.15
N VAL A 275 -11.32 9.92 -2.28
CA VAL A 275 -11.06 8.56 -2.76
C VAL A 275 -9.57 8.31 -2.78
N VAL A 276 -9.13 7.26 -2.10
CA VAL A 276 -7.73 6.84 -2.06
C VAL A 276 -7.61 5.50 -2.78
N VAL A 277 -6.94 5.50 -3.93
CA VAL A 277 -6.66 4.30 -4.72
C VAL A 277 -5.21 3.90 -4.49
N VAL A 278 -4.99 2.65 -4.13
CA VAL A 278 -3.65 2.12 -3.83
C VAL A 278 -3.49 0.76 -4.47
N GLU A 279 -2.42 0.57 -5.21
CA GLU A 279 -2.06 -0.68 -5.87
C GLU A 279 -0.71 -1.20 -5.36
N GLY A 280 -0.56 -2.51 -5.35
CA GLY A 280 0.70 -3.17 -4.99
C GLY A 280 0.52 -4.61 -4.51
N GLY A 281 1.54 -5.12 -3.82
CA GLY A 281 1.58 -6.50 -3.35
C GLY A 281 0.61 -6.79 -2.20
N ALA A 282 0.13 -8.04 -2.12
CA ALA A 282 -0.85 -8.48 -1.13
C ALA A 282 -0.46 -8.20 0.34
N LYS A 283 0.83 -8.35 0.70
CA LYS A 283 1.32 -8.06 2.06
C LYS A 283 1.28 -6.57 2.39
N SER A 284 1.71 -5.74 1.43
CA SER A 284 1.71 -4.27 1.55
C SER A 284 0.29 -3.76 1.69
N ILE A 285 -0.64 -4.24 0.87
CA ILE A 285 -2.05 -3.85 0.92
C ILE A 285 -2.73 -4.30 2.20
N LYS A 286 -2.46 -5.51 2.70
CA LYS A 286 -3.01 -5.94 4.01
C LYS A 286 -2.54 -5.03 5.16
N ARG A 287 -1.28 -4.57 5.13
CA ARG A 287 -0.79 -3.63 6.13
C ARG A 287 -1.44 -2.26 5.98
N TYR A 288 -1.56 -1.78 4.74
CA TYR A 288 -2.18 -0.51 4.44
C TYR A 288 -3.68 -0.51 4.81
N GLY A 289 -4.41 -1.56 4.48
CA GLY A 289 -5.78 -1.76 4.96
C GLY A 289 -5.87 -1.77 6.49
N LYS A 290 -4.93 -2.37 7.21
CA LYS A 290 -4.88 -2.28 8.68
C LYS A 290 -4.62 -0.85 9.18
N LEU A 291 -3.84 -0.06 8.46
CA LEU A 291 -3.67 1.36 8.74
C LEU A 291 -5.00 2.09 8.57
N MET A 292 -5.60 1.97 7.40
CA MET A 292 -6.84 2.66 7.02
C MET A 292 -8.02 2.28 7.90
N PHE A 293 -8.17 1.01 8.29
CA PHE A 293 -9.35 0.58 9.07
C PHE A 293 -9.16 0.56 10.58
N ARG A 294 -7.93 0.42 11.10
CA ARG A 294 -7.72 0.16 12.55
C ARG A 294 -6.77 1.11 13.26
N ARG A 295 -5.81 1.72 12.56
CA ARG A 295 -4.77 2.55 13.20
C ARG A 295 -5.05 4.03 13.11
N ILE A 296 -5.70 4.47 12.03
CA ILE A 296 -6.19 5.82 11.92
C ILE A 296 -7.57 5.83 12.56
N ASP A 297 -7.71 6.64 13.60
CA ASP A 297 -9.02 6.95 14.16
C ASP A 297 -9.61 8.12 13.37
N TRP A 298 -10.49 7.79 12.43
CA TRP A 298 -11.15 8.77 11.57
C TRP A 298 -12.26 9.55 12.29
N THR A 299 -12.68 9.11 13.48
CA THR A 299 -13.70 9.80 14.29
C THR A 299 -13.08 10.86 15.18
N ALA A 300 -11.90 10.60 15.73
CA ALA A 300 -11.18 11.55 16.59
C ALA A 300 -10.66 12.79 15.84
N THR A 301 -10.49 12.70 14.52
CA THR A 301 -10.03 13.84 13.71
C THR A 301 -11.09 14.91 13.51
N VAL A 302 -12.37 14.56 13.63
CA VAL A 302 -13.50 15.50 13.53
C VAL A 302 -13.66 16.28 14.84
N LYS A 303 -13.57 15.57 15.98
CA LYS A 303 -13.74 16.15 17.33
C LYS A 303 -12.74 17.23 17.73
N LYS A 304 -11.59 17.32 17.07
CA LYS A 304 -10.57 18.33 17.42
C LYS A 304 -10.83 19.70 16.79
N GLU A 305 -11.73 19.75 15.80
CA GLU A 305 -12.25 20.99 15.20
C GLU A 305 -13.61 21.40 15.81
N GLU A 306 -14.31 20.48 16.49
CA GLU A 306 -15.61 20.73 17.15
C GLU A 306 -15.54 21.67 18.37
N ASP A 307 -14.36 22.06 18.86
CA ASP A 307 -14.24 23.09 19.91
C ASP A 307 -14.40 24.52 19.35
N ASP A 308 -14.39 24.74 18.02
CA ASP A 308 -14.44 26.08 17.44
C ASP A 308 -15.52 26.34 16.35
N ASP A 309 -16.23 25.37 15.77
CA ASP A 309 -17.35 25.70 14.85
C ASP A 309 -18.41 24.59 14.71
N TYR A 310 -19.68 24.98 14.86
CA TYR A 310 -20.86 24.13 14.66
C TYR A 310 -21.14 23.90 13.16
N GLU A 311 -20.60 22.84 12.57
CA GLU A 311 -21.17 22.21 11.36
C GLU A 311 -21.16 20.68 11.47
N ASP A 312 -22.35 20.08 11.40
CA ASP A 312 -22.63 18.65 11.52
C ASP A 312 -22.13 17.89 10.26
N LYS A 313 -20.80 17.65 10.18
CA LYS A 313 -20.18 16.91 9.08
C LYS A 313 -20.38 15.40 9.23
N PRO A 314 -20.65 14.66 8.14
CA PRO A 314 -20.91 13.23 8.21
C PRO A 314 -19.68 12.43 8.68
N LEU A 315 -19.83 11.69 9.80
CA LEU A 315 -18.76 10.86 10.34
C LEU A 315 -18.25 9.81 9.35
N ASN A 316 -16.92 9.70 9.27
CA ASN A 316 -16.23 8.58 8.63
C ASN A 316 -16.53 7.29 9.43
N LYS A 317 -17.27 6.34 8.85
CA LYS A 317 -17.53 5.00 9.42
C LYS A 317 -16.65 3.95 8.78
#